data_AF-A0A257QEE9-F1
#
_entry.id   AF-A0A257QEE9-F1
#
_cell.length_a   1.000
_cell.length_b   1.000
_cell.length_c   1.000
_cell.angle_alpha   90.00
_cell.angle_beta   90.00
_cell.angle_gamma   90.00
#
_symmetry.space_group_name_H-M   'P 1'
#
loop_
_entity.id
_entity.type
_entity.pdbx_description
1 polymer ?
#
loop_
_entity_poly.entity_id
_entity_poly.type
_entity_poly.pdbx_seq_one_letter_code
_entity_poly.pdbx_strand_id
1 'polypeptide(L)'
;MFTLKNTRYHPQASKQGGVALVVALVLLVLVTLVGLAAIRGTTMQQQMTSNFYDRETAFQSSEAALRVAASIVSTTPNATFIRNCSPTSGNACLGNPYIDPSLPANAIQNVVSGSGVGQFSAGAVAASQPQYIIENMGVFADPTLNPNALLTSNSLQYDEGVGSGGSAAASASSTYFRITARSGDPATIGDRSIVTLQAMVKQ
;
A
#
# COMPACT_ATOMS: atom_id res chain seq x y z
N MET A 1 -15.00 -19.61 -102.16
CA MET A 1 -15.85 -19.42 -100.95
C MET A 1 -15.22 -20.25 -99.83
N PHE A 2 -14.83 -19.58 -98.75
CA PHE A 2 -13.95 -20.07 -97.67
C PHE A 2 -14.58 -21.20 -96.85
N THR A 3 -13.81 -22.21 -96.48
CA THR A 3 -14.18 -23.17 -95.42
C THR A 3 -13.23 -22.98 -94.24
N LEU A 4 -13.68 -22.30 -93.19
CA LEU A 4 -12.92 -22.05 -91.96
C LEU A 4 -12.85 -23.34 -91.12
N LYS A 5 -11.63 -23.79 -90.80
CA LYS A 5 -11.39 -24.84 -89.80
C LYS A 5 -11.56 -24.24 -88.40
N ASN A 6 -12.58 -24.68 -87.68
CA ASN A 6 -12.85 -24.32 -86.29
C ASN A 6 -12.00 -25.18 -85.35
N THR A 7 -10.87 -24.66 -84.86
CA THR A 7 -10.07 -25.29 -83.80
C THR A 7 -10.69 -25.00 -82.43
N ARG A 8 -11.37 -26.00 -81.86
CA ARG A 8 -11.87 -25.92 -80.48
C ARG A 8 -10.69 -25.93 -79.49
N TYR A 9 -10.55 -24.86 -78.73
CA TYR A 9 -9.60 -24.77 -77.62
C TYR A 9 -10.16 -25.54 -76.41
N HIS A 10 -9.66 -26.75 -76.15
CA HIS A 10 -9.97 -27.46 -74.91
C HIS A 10 -9.06 -26.92 -73.79
N PRO A 11 -9.60 -26.30 -72.74
CA PRO A 11 -8.80 -25.92 -71.59
C PRO A 11 -8.28 -27.20 -70.93
N GLN A 12 -6.96 -27.39 -70.93
CA GLN A 12 -6.35 -28.45 -70.15
C GLN A 12 -6.59 -28.13 -68.67
N ALA A 13 -7.43 -28.94 -68.02
CA ALA A 13 -7.57 -28.92 -66.57
C ALA A 13 -6.24 -29.36 -65.96
N SER A 14 -5.45 -28.39 -65.51
CA SER A 14 -4.24 -28.63 -64.74
C SER A 14 -4.62 -29.46 -63.50
N LYS A 15 -3.94 -30.59 -63.30
CA LYS A 15 -4.02 -31.35 -62.05
C LYS A 15 -3.43 -30.50 -60.94
N GLN A 16 -4.27 -29.70 -60.29
CA GLN A 16 -3.90 -28.93 -59.11
C GLN A 16 -3.53 -29.93 -58.00
N GLY A 17 -2.23 -30.06 -57.72
CA GLY A 17 -1.72 -30.92 -56.66
C GLY A 17 -2.26 -30.48 -55.31
N GLY A 18 -2.57 -31.45 -54.44
CA GLY A 18 -3.16 -31.28 -53.10
C GLY A 18 -2.30 -30.54 -52.06
N VAL A 19 -1.58 -29.49 -52.48
CA VAL A 19 -0.68 -28.66 -51.67
C VAL A 19 -1.46 -27.56 -50.93
N ALA A 20 -2.65 -27.20 -51.41
CA ALA A 20 -3.48 -26.14 -50.81
C ALA A 20 -3.79 -26.38 -49.32
N LEU A 21 -4.07 -27.63 -48.93
CA LEU A 21 -4.37 -27.98 -47.54
C LEU A 21 -3.16 -27.84 -46.63
N VAL A 22 -1.96 -28.20 -47.12
CA VAL A 22 -0.70 -28.07 -46.37
C VAL A 22 -0.37 -26.59 -46.16
N VAL A 23 -0.49 -25.77 -47.21
CA VAL A 23 -0.26 -24.32 -47.12
C VAL A 23 -1.26 -23.66 -46.18
N ALA A 24 -2.54 -24.03 -46.26
CA ALA A 24 -3.57 -23.52 -45.34
C ALA A 24 -3.26 -23.86 -43.87
N LEU A 25 -2.81 -25.09 -43.59
CA LEU A 25 -2.46 -25.52 -42.24
C LEU A 25 -1.22 -24.79 -41.71
N VAL A 26 -0.19 -24.61 -42.54
CA VAL A 26 1.00 -23.83 -42.18
C VAL A 26 0.62 -22.39 -41.86
N LEU A 27 -0.18 -21.74 -42.70
CA LEU A 27 -0.65 -20.37 -42.45
C LEU A 27 -1.49 -20.27 -41.17
N LEU A 28 -2.36 -21.23 -40.91
CA LEU A 28 -3.17 -21.28 -39.68
C LEU A 28 -2.29 -21.43 -38.43
N VAL A 29 -1.26 -22.27 -38.48
CA VAL A 29 -0.28 -22.42 -37.38
C VAL A 29 0.50 -21.12 -37.17
N LEU A 30 0.94 -20.44 -38.24
CA LEU A 30 1.65 -19.17 -38.11
C LEU A 30 0.77 -18.09 -37.45
N VAL A 31 -0.48 -17.95 -37.88
CA VAL A 31 -1.41 -16.96 -37.30
C VAL A 31 -1.70 -17.28 -35.83
N THR A 32 -1.89 -18.56 -35.48
CA THR A 32 -2.14 -18.95 -34.08
C THR A 32 -0.94 -18.71 -33.17
N LEU A 33 0.29 -18.94 -33.64
CA LEU A 33 1.50 -18.65 -32.88
C LEU A 33 1.68 -17.15 -32.63
N VAL A 34 1.42 -16.31 -33.64
CA VAL A 34 1.43 -14.85 -33.49
C VAL A 34 0.35 -14.40 -32.50
N GLY A 35 -0.86 -14.97 -32.59
CA GLY A 35 -1.94 -14.71 -31.65
C GLY A 35 -1.57 -15.08 -30.20
N LEU A 36 -0.97 -16.25 -29.97
CA LEU A 36 -0.57 -16.69 -28.64
C LEU A 36 0.56 -15.83 -28.05
N ALA A 37 1.53 -15.42 -28.88
CA ALA A 37 2.60 -14.53 -28.47
C ALA A 37 2.05 -13.17 -28.00
N ALA A 38 1.06 -12.62 -28.69
CA ALA A 38 0.38 -11.38 -28.28
C ALA A 38 -0.35 -11.54 -26.93
N ILE A 39 -1.07 -12.66 -26.72
CA ILE A 39 -1.81 -12.92 -25.47
C ILE A 39 -0.89 -13.06 -24.26
N ARG A 40 0.31 -13.65 -24.42
CA ARG A 40 1.27 -13.75 -23.32
C ARG A 40 1.72 -12.38 -22.82
N GLY A 41 1.95 -11.43 -23.73
CA GLY A 41 2.30 -10.05 -23.38
C GLY A 41 1.19 -9.34 -22.60
N THR A 42 -0.06 -9.45 -23.08
CA THR A 42 -1.22 -8.81 -22.41
C THR A 42 -1.50 -9.42 -21.04
N THR A 43 -1.31 -10.73 -20.88
CA THR A 43 -1.50 -11.42 -19.59
C THR A 43 -0.52 -10.92 -18.53
N MET A 44 0.77 -10.78 -18.90
CA MET A 44 1.80 -10.23 -18.00
C MET A 44 1.48 -8.80 -17.56
N GLN A 45 1.05 -7.96 -18.51
CA GLN A 45 0.65 -6.58 -18.22
C GLN A 45 -0.57 -6.53 -17.30
N GLN A 46 -1.59 -7.36 -17.55
CA GLN A 46 -2.79 -7.43 -16.72
C GLN A 46 -2.48 -7.83 -15.27
N GLN A 47 -1.58 -8.80 -15.05
CA GLN A 47 -1.15 -9.18 -13.70
C GLN A 47 -0.41 -8.05 -12.99
N MET A 48 0.50 -7.37 -13.70
CA MET A 48 1.21 -6.20 -13.14
C MET A 48 0.25 -5.08 -12.76
N THR A 49 -0.72 -4.76 -13.64
CA THR A 49 -1.76 -3.76 -13.37
C THR A 49 -2.63 -4.17 -12.19
N SER A 50 -3.01 -5.44 -12.09
CA SER A 50 -3.79 -5.96 -10.97
C SER A 50 -3.05 -5.82 -9.63
N ASN A 51 -1.77 -6.19 -9.59
CA ASN A 51 -0.95 -6.08 -8.38
C ASN A 51 -0.73 -4.62 -7.97
N PHE A 52 -0.52 -3.73 -8.95
CA PHE A 52 -0.38 -2.30 -8.69
C PHE A 52 -1.68 -1.70 -8.14
N TYR A 53 -2.81 -2.04 -8.74
CA TYR A 53 -4.13 -1.59 -8.29
C TYR A 53 -4.47 -2.07 -6.87
N ASP A 54 -4.12 -3.32 -6.55
CA ASP A 54 -4.29 -3.87 -5.20
C ASP A 54 -3.47 -3.11 -4.16
N ARG A 55 -2.20 -2.82 -4.48
CA ARG A 55 -1.31 -2.05 -3.61
C ARG A 55 -1.79 -0.61 -3.41
N GLU A 56 -2.31 0.02 -4.45
CA GLU A 56 -2.87 1.37 -4.36
C GLU A 56 -4.12 1.41 -3.46
N THR A 57 -5.00 0.42 -3.59
CA THR A 57 -6.18 0.28 -2.72
C THR A 57 -5.77 0.06 -1.26
N ALA A 58 -4.75 -0.78 -1.03
CA ALA A 58 -4.18 -0.97 0.31
C ALA A 58 -3.57 0.32 0.86
N PHE A 59 -2.84 1.09 0.04
CA PHE A 59 -2.26 2.38 0.44
C PHE A 59 -3.33 3.38 0.87
N GLN A 60 -4.40 3.55 0.09
CA GLN A 60 -5.53 4.42 0.43
C GLN A 60 -6.20 4.01 1.74
N SER A 61 -6.32 2.70 1.99
CA SER A 61 -6.89 2.19 3.24
C SER A 61 -5.99 2.52 4.44
N SER A 62 -4.67 2.34 4.31
CA SER A 62 -3.71 2.73 5.35
C SER A 62 -3.67 4.23 5.60
N GLU A 63 -3.78 5.04 4.54
CA GLU A 63 -3.82 6.50 4.67
C GLU A 63 -5.09 6.95 5.40
N ALA A 64 -6.24 6.33 5.11
CA ALA A 64 -7.46 6.60 5.85
C ALA A 64 -7.29 6.32 7.34
N ALA A 65 -6.72 5.16 7.72
CA ALA A 65 -6.43 4.86 9.12
C ALA A 65 -5.46 5.84 9.77
N LEU A 66 -4.43 6.28 9.05
CA LEU A 66 -3.49 7.29 9.55
C LEU A 66 -4.20 8.63 9.81
N ARG A 67 -5.08 9.07 8.92
CA ARG A 67 -5.88 10.30 9.09
C ARG A 67 -6.82 10.20 10.30
N VAL A 68 -7.48 9.05 10.50
CA VAL A 68 -8.34 8.82 11.68
C VAL A 68 -7.51 8.82 12.96
N ALA A 69 -6.39 8.12 12.99
CA ALA A 69 -5.52 8.10 14.16
C ALA A 69 -4.95 9.48 14.50
N ALA A 70 -4.61 10.29 13.48
CA ALA A 70 -4.13 11.65 13.69
C ALA A 70 -5.19 12.54 14.35
N SER A 71 -6.47 12.42 13.95
CA SER A 71 -7.54 13.19 14.59
C SER A 71 -7.81 12.74 16.04
N ILE A 72 -7.64 11.45 16.34
CA ILE A 72 -7.72 10.90 17.70
C ILE A 72 -6.63 11.50 18.59
N VAL A 73 -5.40 11.62 18.10
CA VAL A 73 -4.30 12.26 18.85
C VAL A 73 -4.64 13.71 19.19
N SER A 74 -5.23 14.46 18.24
CA SER A 74 -5.60 15.87 18.47
C SER A 74 -6.79 16.04 19.43
N THR A 75 -7.74 15.12 19.43
CA THR A 75 -9.01 15.25 20.21
C THR A 75 -8.98 14.51 21.55
N THR A 76 -8.28 13.38 21.61
CA THR A 76 -8.26 12.45 22.75
C THR A 76 -6.86 11.87 22.98
N PRO A 77 -5.86 12.71 23.31
CA PRO A 77 -4.45 12.31 23.43
C PRO A 77 -4.16 11.31 24.57
N ASN A 78 -5.11 11.15 25.50
CA ASN A 78 -5.01 10.29 26.68
C ASN A 78 -5.89 9.03 26.56
N ALA A 79 -6.26 8.62 25.34
CA ALA A 79 -7.07 7.42 25.14
C ALA A 79 -6.33 6.16 25.64
N THR A 80 -7.06 5.23 26.26
CA THR A 80 -6.47 4.07 26.98
C THR A 80 -5.78 3.05 26.08
N PHE A 81 -6.09 3.04 24.78
CA PHE A 81 -5.42 2.21 23.79
C PHE A 81 -4.12 2.83 23.26
N ILE A 82 -3.85 4.10 23.58
CA ILE A 82 -2.58 4.75 23.23
C ILE A 82 -1.50 4.21 24.15
N ARG A 83 -0.53 3.53 23.56
CA ARG A 83 0.57 2.94 24.31
C ARG A 83 1.59 4.01 24.67
N ASN A 84 2.02 4.05 25.92
CA ASN A 84 3.08 4.96 26.34
C ASN A 84 4.45 4.32 26.06
N CYS A 85 5.15 4.90 25.09
CA CYS A 85 6.49 4.56 24.61
C CYS A 85 7.49 5.68 24.92
N SER A 86 7.14 6.58 25.84
CA SER A 86 8.02 7.65 26.31
C SER A 86 9.27 7.05 26.96
N PRO A 87 10.44 7.69 26.80
CA PRO A 87 11.67 7.34 27.50
C PRO A 87 11.49 7.17 29.03
N THR A 88 10.55 7.90 29.61
CA THR A 88 10.23 7.85 31.05
C THR A 88 9.30 6.71 31.46
N SER A 89 8.68 6.02 30.51
CA SER A 89 7.67 4.98 30.77
C SER A 89 8.27 3.62 31.15
N GLY A 90 9.57 3.42 30.90
CA GLY A 90 10.23 2.11 31.03
C GLY A 90 9.83 1.08 29.97
N ASN A 91 8.92 1.42 29.06
CA ASN A 91 8.48 0.55 27.96
C ASN A 91 9.29 0.84 26.69
N ALA A 92 10.10 -0.13 26.25
CA ALA A 92 10.80 -0.03 24.97
C ALA A 92 9.90 -0.53 23.83
N CYS A 93 9.28 0.40 23.10
CA CYS A 93 8.44 0.05 21.96
C CYS A 93 9.28 -0.16 20.69
N LEU A 94 9.02 -1.27 19.99
CA LEU A 94 9.70 -1.57 18.73
C LEU A 94 9.35 -0.56 17.64
N GLY A 95 10.23 -0.41 16.64
CA GLY A 95 9.96 0.45 15.48
C GLY A 95 8.74 0.04 14.67
N ASN A 96 8.41 -1.25 14.67
CA ASN A 96 7.15 -1.78 14.15
C ASN A 96 6.35 -2.39 15.32
N PRO A 97 5.27 -1.74 15.77
CA PRO A 97 4.47 -2.24 16.89
C PRO A 97 3.71 -3.54 16.58
N TYR A 98 3.44 -3.86 15.31
CA TYR A 98 2.70 -5.08 14.93
C TYR A 98 3.48 -6.38 15.16
N ILE A 99 4.79 -6.30 15.37
CA ILE A 99 5.65 -7.45 15.68
C ILE A 99 6.15 -7.44 17.13
N ASP A 100 5.65 -6.50 17.95
CA ASP A 100 6.07 -6.38 19.34
C ASP A 100 5.39 -7.46 20.20
N PRO A 101 6.15 -8.39 20.81
CA PRO A 101 5.57 -9.43 21.67
C PRO A 101 4.97 -8.87 22.96
N SER A 102 5.32 -7.64 23.34
CA SER A 102 4.79 -6.93 24.50
C SER A 102 3.61 -6.02 24.18
N LEU A 103 3.07 -6.10 22.95
CA LEU A 103 1.94 -5.27 22.53
C LEU A 103 0.68 -5.60 23.37
N PRO A 104 0.05 -4.59 24.00
CA PRO A 104 -1.21 -4.79 24.72
C PRO A 104 -2.33 -5.29 23.78
N ALA A 105 -3.21 -6.17 24.28
CA ALA A 105 -4.28 -6.76 23.48
C ALA A 105 -5.24 -5.74 22.83
N ASN A 106 -5.40 -4.55 23.43
CA ASN A 106 -6.24 -3.46 22.94
C ASN A 106 -5.44 -2.35 22.22
N ALA A 107 -4.18 -2.57 21.87
CA ALA A 107 -3.39 -1.52 21.19
C ALA A 107 -3.72 -1.41 19.70
N ILE A 108 -4.13 -2.51 19.06
CA ILE A 108 -4.57 -2.53 17.66
C ILE A 108 -6.01 -2.07 17.60
N GLN A 109 -6.23 -0.93 16.96
CA GLN A 109 -7.56 -0.37 16.76
C GLN A 109 -7.98 -0.52 15.30
N ASN A 110 -9.22 -0.95 15.09
CA ASN A 110 -9.84 -0.91 13.78
C ASN A 110 -10.45 0.48 13.58
N VAL A 111 -10.26 1.09 12.42
CA VAL A 111 -11.07 2.23 12.00
C VAL A 111 -12.56 1.85 12.03
N VAL A 112 -13.39 2.76 12.52
CA VAL A 112 -14.83 2.52 12.62
C VAL A 112 -15.42 2.49 11.21
N SER A 113 -16.23 1.48 10.92
CA SER A 113 -16.92 1.39 9.63
C SER A 113 -18.01 2.44 9.50
N GLY A 114 -18.02 3.18 8.40
CA GLY A 114 -19.09 4.11 8.06
C GLY A 114 -18.64 5.24 7.13
N SER A 115 -19.53 6.19 6.91
CA SER A 115 -19.32 7.34 6.01
C SER A 115 -19.20 8.68 6.75
N GLY A 116 -19.21 8.65 8.09
CA GLY A 116 -19.02 9.84 8.93
C GLY A 116 -17.56 10.30 9.01
N VAL A 117 -17.34 11.44 9.65
CA VAL A 117 -15.99 11.95 9.91
C VAL A 117 -15.24 10.96 10.81
N GLY A 118 -14.01 10.59 10.42
CA GLY A 118 -13.21 9.60 11.17
C GLY A 118 -13.67 8.15 11.00
N GLN A 119 -14.56 7.88 10.04
CA GLN A 119 -14.99 6.54 9.68
C GLN A 119 -14.49 6.17 8.30
N PHE A 120 -14.30 4.87 8.06
CA PHE A 120 -13.91 4.33 6.77
C PHE A 120 -14.77 3.12 6.44
N SER A 121 -15.54 3.21 5.37
CA SER A 121 -16.24 2.06 4.81
C SER A 121 -15.35 1.41 3.77
N ALA A 122 -14.82 0.23 4.09
CA ALA A 122 -14.12 -0.61 3.12
C ALA A 122 -15.07 -0.87 1.92
N GLY A 123 -14.67 -0.45 0.73
CA GLY A 123 -15.38 -0.78 -0.50
C GLY A 123 -15.26 -2.27 -0.81
N ALA A 124 -16.03 -2.78 -1.76
CA ALA A 124 -15.97 -4.20 -2.19
C ALA A 124 -14.57 -4.63 -2.68
N VAL A 125 -13.73 -3.65 -3.03
CA VAL A 125 -12.35 -3.83 -3.50
C VAL A 125 -11.34 -3.76 -2.36
N ALA A 126 -11.67 -3.23 -1.18
CA ALA A 126 -10.77 -3.22 -0.03
C ALA A 126 -10.80 -4.60 0.67
N ALA A 127 -9.63 -5.14 1.03
CA ALA A 127 -9.52 -6.51 1.53
C ALA A 127 -10.09 -6.68 2.95
N SER A 128 -9.96 -5.66 3.78
CA SER A 128 -10.50 -5.61 5.12
C SER A 128 -10.54 -4.17 5.62
N GLN A 129 -11.02 -3.99 6.84
CA GLN A 129 -11.05 -2.68 7.49
C GLN A 129 -9.63 -2.30 7.97
N PRO A 130 -9.04 -1.16 7.58
CA PRO A 130 -7.70 -0.73 8.00
C PRO A 130 -7.55 -0.51 9.51
N GLN A 131 -6.35 -0.77 10.02
CA GLN A 131 -6.04 -0.74 11.45
C GLN A 131 -4.96 0.28 11.75
N TYR A 132 -4.91 0.76 12.99
CA TYR A 132 -3.86 1.65 13.46
C TYR A 132 -3.46 1.34 14.90
N ILE A 133 -2.23 1.72 15.22
CA ILE A 133 -1.69 1.74 16.58
C ILE A 133 -1.17 3.15 16.82
N ILE A 134 -1.42 3.69 18.01
CA ILE A 134 -0.91 4.99 18.44
C ILE A 134 0.01 4.79 19.64
N GLU A 135 1.20 5.35 19.54
CA GLU A 135 2.24 5.29 20.55
C GLU A 135 2.62 6.70 20.97
N ASN A 136 2.46 7.03 22.25
CA ASN A 136 2.98 8.27 22.80
C ASN A 136 4.50 8.13 22.96
N MET A 137 5.28 8.90 22.21
CA MET A 137 6.74 8.84 22.22
C MET A 137 7.36 9.71 23.31
N GLY A 138 6.54 10.49 24.02
CA GLY A 138 6.96 11.41 25.06
C GLY A 138 6.94 12.86 24.62
N VAL A 139 7.43 13.71 25.52
CA VAL A 139 7.52 15.14 25.34
C VAL A 139 8.94 15.48 24.93
N PHE A 140 9.08 16.21 23.84
CA PHE A 140 10.38 16.64 23.32
C PHE A 140 10.35 18.12 22.98
N ALA A 141 11.53 18.73 22.90
CA ALA A 141 11.68 20.12 22.51
C ALA A 141 11.09 20.39 21.12
N ASP A 142 10.36 21.49 20.99
CA ASP A 142 9.74 21.90 19.74
C ASP A 142 10.59 22.99 19.05
N PRO A 143 11.26 22.67 17.93
CA PRO A 143 12.11 23.63 17.24
C PRO A 143 11.34 24.79 16.61
N THR A 144 10.01 24.67 16.45
CA THR A 144 9.16 25.76 15.95
C THR A 144 8.88 26.81 17.03
N LEU A 145 8.99 26.44 18.30
CA LEU A 145 8.78 27.33 19.44
C LEU A 145 10.10 27.76 20.07
N ASN A 146 11.16 26.96 19.92
CA ASN A 146 12.53 27.32 20.29
C ASN A 146 13.51 26.92 19.17
N PRO A 147 13.93 27.85 18.30
CA PRO A 147 14.86 27.55 17.20
C PRO A 147 16.26 27.13 17.67
N ASN A 148 16.57 27.31 18.95
CA ASN A 148 17.82 26.86 19.57
C ASN A 148 17.69 25.49 20.28
N ALA A 149 16.55 24.81 20.12
CA ALA A 149 16.35 23.47 20.66
C ALA A 149 17.38 22.48 20.09
N LEU A 150 18.06 21.76 20.98
CA LEU A 150 19.01 20.71 20.60
C LEU A 150 18.21 19.44 20.22
N LEU A 151 18.26 19.05 18.95
CA LEU A 151 17.50 17.89 18.42
C LEU A 151 18.34 16.60 18.32
N THR A 152 19.33 16.45 19.20
CA THR A 152 20.20 15.27 19.22
C THR A 152 19.51 14.10 19.91
N SER A 153 19.91 12.85 19.62
CA SER A 153 19.34 11.63 20.23
C SER A 153 19.48 11.54 21.76
N ASN A 154 20.20 12.48 22.38
CA ASN A 154 20.39 12.63 23.82
C ASN A 154 19.79 13.94 24.37
N SER A 155 18.91 14.62 23.63
CA SER A 155 18.31 15.89 24.07
C SER A 155 17.55 15.78 25.40
N LEU A 156 16.99 14.62 25.72
CA LEU A 156 16.40 14.31 27.04
C LEU A 156 17.40 14.41 28.21
N GLN A 157 18.69 14.22 27.94
CA GLN A 157 19.76 14.30 28.94
C GLN A 157 20.27 15.74 29.13
N TYR A 158 19.99 16.66 28.19
CA TYR A 158 20.58 17.99 28.14
C TYR A 158 19.56 19.16 28.13
N ASP A 159 18.26 18.90 27.98
CA ASP A 159 17.21 19.93 27.91
C ASP A 159 16.24 19.80 29.11
N GLU A 160 16.08 20.86 29.92
CA GLU A 160 15.24 20.89 31.14
C GLU A 160 13.73 21.03 30.83
N GLY A 161 13.21 20.21 29.93
CA GLY A 161 11.78 20.23 29.59
C GLY A 161 10.97 19.17 30.32
N VAL A 162 11.44 17.93 30.36
CA VAL A 162 10.74 16.79 30.99
C VAL A 162 11.77 15.81 31.56
N GLY A 163 12.16 16.06 32.81
CA GLY A 163 12.68 15.03 33.72
C GLY A 163 14.12 14.53 33.51
N SER A 164 15.13 15.38 33.73
CA SER A 164 16.30 15.10 34.60
C SER A 164 17.23 16.33 34.60
N GLY A 165 17.52 16.87 35.79
CA GLY A 165 18.00 18.24 36.00
C GLY A 165 19.39 18.58 35.41
N GLY A 166 19.40 19.55 34.50
CA GLY A 166 20.57 20.14 33.88
C GLY A 166 20.21 21.48 33.23
N SER A 167 20.45 22.58 33.94
CA SER A 167 20.09 23.97 33.63
C SER A 167 20.38 24.47 32.19
N ALA A 168 19.41 24.30 31.29
CA ALA A 168 19.27 25.02 30.03
C ALA A 168 17.80 25.44 29.87
N ALA A 169 17.58 26.67 29.39
CA ALA A 169 16.31 27.38 29.36
C ALA A 169 15.09 26.49 29.00
N ALA A 170 14.00 26.62 29.75
CA ALA A 170 12.72 25.95 29.53
C ALA A 170 12.34 25.92 28.03
N SER A 171 12.69 24.84 27.35
CA SER A 171 12.38 24.67 25.94
C SER A 171 10.89 24.42 25.82
N ALA A 172 10.22 25.26 25.04
CA ALA A 172 8.85 24.99 24.63
C ALA A 172 8.80 23.58 24.03
N SER A 173 8.05 22.70 24.69
CA SER A 173 8.06 21.26 24.41
C SER A 173 6.68 20.83 23.93
N SER A 174 6.66 19.88 23.01
CA SER A 174 5.43 19.32 22.43
C SER A 174 5.41 17.81 22.64
N THR A 175 4.21 17.24 22.75
CA THR A 175 4.06 15.78 22.84
C THR A 175 4.08 15.20 21.44
N TYR A 176 4.92 14.19 21.22
CA TYR A 176 5.03 13.50 19.94
C TYR A 176 4.40 12.12 20.03
N PHE A 177 3.60 11.80 19.02
CA PHE A 177 2.97 10.50 18.87
C PHE A 177 3.47 9.84 17.60
N ARG A 178 3.73 8.54 17.67
CA ARG A 178 3.97 7.70 16.50
C ARG A 178 2.69 6.95 16.18
N ILE A 179 2.25 7.08 14.95
CA ILE A 179 1.08 6.39 14.42
C ILE A 179 1.58 5.37 13.40
N THR A 180 1.22 4.11 13.61
CA THR A 180 1.51 3.03 12.65
C THR A 180 0.19 2.46 12.14
N ALA A 181 -0.18 2.81 10.92
CA ALA A 181 -1.40 2.38 10.25
C ALA A 181 -1.12 1.23 9.27
N ARG A 182 -2.02 0.25 9.16
CA ARG A 182 -1.95 -0.82 8.17
C ARG A 182 -3.27 -0.97 7.42
N SER A 183 -3.19 -1.43 6.18
CA SER A 183 -4.34 -1.51 5.27
C SER A 183 -5.39 -2.53 5.72
N GLY A 184 -5.04 -3.42 6.64
CA GLY A 184 -5.92 -4.43 7.17
C GLY A 184 -5.22 -5.41 8.10
N ASP A 185 -5.96 -6.40 8.61
CA ASP A 185 -5.41 -7.48 9.42
C ASP A 185 -4.82 -8.61 8.55
N PRO A 186 -3.51 -8.92 8.62
CA PRO A 186 -2.88 -9.98 7.83
C PRO A 186 -3.56 -11.34 7.92
N ALA A 187 -4.25 -11.64 9.03
CA ALA A 187 -5.02 -12.88 9.18
C ALA A 187 -6.27 -12.96 8.28
N THR A 188 -6.75 -11.84 7.74
CA THR A 188 -8.00 -11.74 6.98
C THR A 188 -7.82 -11.40 5.50
N ILE A 189 -6.67 -10.80 5.16
CA ILE A 189 -6.40 -10.23 3.82
C ILE A 189 -5.98 -11.31 2.79
N GLY A 190 -5.53 -12.48 3.25
CA GLY A 190 -5.07 -13.56 2.38
C GLY A 190 -3.81 -13.18 1.59
N ASP A 191 -3.82 -13.45 0.28
CA ASP A 191 -2.67 -13.21 -0.62
C ASP A 191 -2.61 -11.76 -1.17
N ARG A 192 -3.50 -10.88 -0.71
CA ARG A 192 -3.50 -9.47 -1.14
C ARG A 192 -2.40 -8.67 -0.45
N SER A 193 -2.01 -7.58 -1.08
CA SER A 193 -0.98 -6.69 -0.57
C SER A 193 -1.38 -6.00 0.73
N ILE A 194 -0.40 -5.89 1.63
CA ILE A 194 -0.53 -5.19 2.91
C ILE A 194 0.42 -4.01 2.89
N VAL A 195 -0.12 -2.82 3.14
CA VAL A 195 0.66 -1.59 3.23
C VAL A 195 0.64 -1.12 4.67
N THR A 196 1.83 -0.87 5.23
CA THR A 196 1.98 -0.25 6.55
C THR A 196 2.60 1.13 6.38
N LEU A 197 1.95 2.15 6.94
CA LEU A 197 2.40 3.53 6.95
C LEU A 197 2.73 3.94 8.39
N GLN A 198 3.77 4.75 8.55
CA GLN A 198 4.16 5.27 9.85
C GLN A 198 4.39 6.77 9.76
N ALA A 199 3.85 7.51 10.72
CA ALA A 199 4.04 8.95 10.83
C ALA A 199 4.27 9.37 12.28
N MET A 200 4.99 10.47 12.43
CA MET A 200 5.14 11.19 13.69
C MET A 200 4.20 12.39 13.66
N VAL A 201 3.36 12.53 14.69
CA VAL A 201 2.40 13.62 14.83
C VAL A 201 2.72 14.40 16.09
N LYS A 202 2.79 15.72 15.95
CA LYS A 202 2.93 16.67 17.07
C LYS A 202 1.53 17.07 17.54
N GLN A 203 1.32 17.08 18.86
CA GLN A 203 0.13 17.66 19.46
C GLN A 203 0.33 19.15 19.76
#